data_AF-A0A177KBF6-F1
#
_entry.id   AF-A0A177KBF6-F1
#
_cell.length_a   1.000
_cell.length_b   1.000
_cell.length_c   1.000
_cell.angle_alpha   90.00
_cell.angle_beta   90.00
_cell.angle_gamma   90.00
#
_symmetry.space_group_name_H-M   'P 1'
#
loop_
_entity.id
_entity.type
_entity.pdbx_description
1 polymer ?
#
loop_
_entity_poly.entity_id
_entity_poly.type
_entity_poly.pdbx_seq_one_letter_code
_entity_poly.pdbx_strand_id
1 'polypeptide(L)'
;MKSSEIRWNDEARGKILDDADRVLREAVVDLARSGDGMSSDEAYAALTGALKDKFIDWEPGPDIRTYADAIANGEIETDEG
;
A
#
# COMPACT_ATOMS: atom_id res chain seq x y z
N MET A 1 -15.62 -14.61 29.10
CA MET A 1 -14.97 -14.06 27.90
C MET A 1 -13.49 -14.31 28.03
N LYS A 2 -12.94 -15.18 27.19
CA LYS A 2 -11.51 -15.46 27.06
C LYS A 2 -10.90 -14.42 26.12
N SER A 3 -9.63 -14.11 26.29
CA SER A 3 -8.90 -13.21 25.38
C SER A 3 -8.98 -13.67 23.93
N SER A 4 -9.01 -14.99 23.69
CA SER A 4 -9.18 -15.58 22.35
C SER A 4 -10.53 -15.30 21.67
N GLU A 5 -11.54 -14.86 22.43
CA GLU A 5 -12.86 -14.49 21.92
C GLU A 5 -12.94 -13.00 21.55
N ILE A 6 -11.92 -12.21 21.93
CA ILE A 6 -11.85 -10.78 21.63
C ILE A 6 -11.30 -10.61 20.22
N ARG A 7 -12.21 -10.36 19.29
CA ARG A 7 -11.90 -10.02 17.89
C ARG A 7 -12.91 -9.00 17.40
N TRP A 8 -12.52 -8.23 16.40
CA TRP A 8 -13.48 -7.48 15.60
C TRP A 8 -14.51 -8.44 15.00
N ASN A 9 -15.76 -7.99 14.90
CA ASN A 9 -16.74 -8.68 14.09
C ASN A 9 -16.35 -8.58 12.60
N ASP A 10 -17.00 -9.38 11.77
CA ASP A 10 -16.58 -9.51 10.36
C ASP A 10 -16.78 -8.20 9.58
N GLU A 11 -17.78 -7.39 9.93
CA GLU A 11 -18.02 -6.07 9.32
C GLU A 11 -16.90 -5.08 9.62
N ALA A 12 -16.52 -4.95 10.89
CA ALA A 12 -15.44 -4.07 11.32
C ALA A 12 -14.09 -4.54 10.76
N ARG A 13 -13.88 -5.85 10.69
CA ARG A 13 -12.69 -6.43 10.07
C ARG A 13 -12.62 -6.11 8.57
N GLY A 14 -13.74 -6.20 7.85
CA GLY A 14 -13.81 -5.81 6.44
C GLY A 14 -13.42 -4.36 6.24
N LYS A 15 -13.99 -3.44 7.03
CA LYS A 15 -13.65 -2.01 6.97
C LYS A 15 -12.17 -1.71 7.21
N ILE A 16 -11.52 -2.44 8.13
CA ILE A 16 -10.09 -2.29 8.40
C ILE A 16 -9.26 -2.74 7.18
N LEU A 17 -9.64 -3.84 6.54
CA LEU A 17 -8.96 -4.31 5.33
C LEU A 17 -9.16 -3.35 4.16
N ASP A 18 -10.39 -2.87 3.95
CA ASP A 18 -10.69 -1.87 2.91
C ASP A 18 -9.89 -0.56 3.10
N ASP A 19 -9.65 -0.17 4.36
CA ASP A 19 -8.84 0.99 4.69
C ASP A 19 -7.34 0.75 4.43
N ALA A 20 -6.84 -0.43 4.79
CA ALA A 20 -5.47 -0.85 4.47
C ALA A 20 -5.22 -0.86 2.95
N ASP A 21 -6.16 -1.41 2.17
CA ASP A 21 -6.10 -1.44 0.71
C ASP A 21 -6.15 -0.03 0.11
N ARG A 22 -6.92 0.88 0.71
CA ARG A 22 -6.97 2.29 0.30
C ARG A 22 -5.63 2.98 0.53
N VAL A 23 -5.02 2.80 1.70
CA VAL A 23 -3.71 3.38 2.03
C VAL A 23 -2.65 2.92 1.04
N LEU A 24 -2.64 1.63 0.69
CA LEU A 24 -1.73 1.08 -0.31
C LEU A 24 -1.97 1.72 -1.69
N ARG A 25 -3.23 1.77 -2.14
CA ARG A 25 -3.60 2.32 -3.44
C ARG A 25 -3.25 3.79 -3.57
N GLU A 26 -3.55 4.59 -2.55
CA GLU A 26 -3.22 6.01 -2.52
C GLU A 26 -1.70 6.21 -2.62
N ALA A 27 -0.90 5.47 -1.85
CA ALA A 27 0.55 5.56 -1.92
C ALA A 27 1.11 5.22 -3.31
N VAL A 28 0.57 4.18 -3.96
CA VAL A 28 1.00 3.77 -5.31
C VAL A 28 0.61 4.82 -6.35
N VAL A 29 -0.65 5.29 -6.33
CA VAL A 29 -1.16 6.29 -7.28
C VAL A 29 -0.45 7.63 -7.11
N ASP A 30 -0.26 8.09 -5.88
CA ASP A 30 0.44 9.36 -5.60
C ASP A 30 1.89 9.29 -6.07
N LEU A 31 2.57 8.17 -5.85
CA LEU A 31 3.94 7.98 -6.31
C LEU A 31 4.04 7.90 -7.84
N ALA A 32 3.11 7.19 -8.49
CA ALA A 32 3.01 7.13 -9.95
C ALA A 32 2.78 8.53 -10.58
N ARG A 33 1.96 9.37 -9.97
CA ARG A 33 1.72 10.76 -10.41
C ARG A 33 2.93 11.68 -10.21
N SER A 34 3.73 11.40 -9.18
CA SER A 34 4.85 12.25 -8.77
C SER A 34 6.16 11.92 -9.49
N GLY A 35 6.29 10.68 -9.99
CA GLY A 35 7.56 10.10 -10.42
C GLY A 35 7.67 9.90 -11.92
N ASP A 36 7.92 10.97 -12.68
CA ASP A 36 8.44 10.80 -14.04
C ASP A 36 9.92 10.36 -13.96
N GLY A 37 10.23 9.15 -14.42
CA GLY A 37 11.60 8.63 -14.53
C GLY A 37 12.24 8.08 -13.24
N MET A 38 11.43 7.70 -12.24
CA MET A 38 11.92 7.03 -11.02
C MET A 38 12.33 5.58 -11.29
N SER A 39 13.44 5.11 -10.72
CA SER A 39 13.83 3.70 -10.79
C SER A 39 13.00 2.82 -9.85
N SER A 40 12.91 1.51 -10.13
CA SER A 40 12.18 0.56 -9.26
C SER A 40 12.70 0.54 -7.82
N ASP A 41 14.01 0.72 -7.60
CA ASP A 41 14.57 0.76 -6.25
C ASP A 41 14.19 2.04 -5.49
N GLU A 42 14.15 3.18 -6.18
CA GLU A 42 13.65 4.44 -5.62
C GLU A 42 12.15 4.36 -5.31
N ALA A 43 11.37 3.77 -6.21
CA ALA A 43 9.93 3.57 -6.01
C ALA A 43 9.66 2.64 -4.83
N TYR A 44 10.42 1.55 -4.71
CA TYR A 44 10.32 0.62 -3.59
C TYR A 44 10.64 1.28 -2.25
N ALA A 45 11.72 2.08 -2.20
CA ALA A 45 12.11 2.82 -1.01
C ALA A 45 11.04 3.86 -0.63
N ALA A 46 10.45 4.55 -1.62
CA ALA A 46 9.39 5.52 -1.40
C ALA A 46 8.10 4.87 -0.87
N LEU A 47 7.64 3.76 -1.46
CA LEU A 47 6.47 3.00 -0.97
C LEU A 47 6.70 2.48 0.44
N THR A 48 7.85 1.89 0.71
CA THR A 48 8.24 1.43 2.05
C THR A 48 8.19 2.58 3.06
N GLY A 49 8.75 3.74 2.71
CA GLY A 49 8.71 4.94 3.54
C GLY A 49 7.29 5.45 3.80
N ALA A 50 6.41 5.40 2.79
CA ALA A 50 5.03 5.86 2.90
C ALA A 50 4.15 4.93 3.76
N LEU A 51 4.42 3.61 3.74
CA LEU A 51 3.57 2.60 4.37
C LEU A 51 4.01 2.20 5.78
N LYS A 52 5.31 2.23 6.11
CA LYS A 52 5.84 1.73 7.39
C LYS A 52 5.21 2.35 8.63
N ASP A 53 4.82 3.63 8.57
CA ASP A 53 4.25 4.36 9.70
C ASP A 53 2.72 4.28 9.76
N LYS A 54 2.09 3.56 8.82
CA LYS A 54 0.63 3.40 8.71
C LYS A 54 0.11 2.13 9.40
N PHE A 55 0.98 1.17 9.69
CA PHE A 55 0.60 -0.12 10.27
C PHE A 55 1.42 -0.42 11.53
N ILE A 56 0.79 -1.08 12.51
CA ILE A 56 1.41 -1.38 13.82
C ILE A 56 2.53 -2.43 13.69
N ASP A 57 2.31 -3.43 12.84
CA ASP A 57 3.24 -4.53 12.58
C ASP A 57 3.44 -4.62 11.07
N TRP A 58 4.28 -3.73 10.55
CA TRP A 58 4.51 -3.59 9.13
C TRP A 58 5.75 -4.36 8.68
N GLU A 59 5.59 -5.17 7.64
CA GLU A 59 6.69 -5.75 6.88
C GLU A 59 6.43 -5.55 5.39
N PRO A 60 7.47 -5.24 4.59
CA PRO A 60 7.30 -5.13 3.14
C PRO A 60 6.95 -6.50 2.56
N GLY A 61 5.75 -6.61 2.00
CA GLY A 61 5.32 -7.78 1.24
C GLY A 61 5.95 -7.82 -0.17
N PRO A 62 5.90 -8.98 -0.85
CA PRO A 62 6.37 -9.11 -2.24
C PRO A 62 5.62 -8.17 -3.20
N ASP A 63 4.37 -7.84 -2.90
CA ASP A 63 3.53 -6.96 -3.72
C ASP A 63 4.10 -5.54 -3.83
N ILE A 64 4.82 -5.06 -2.79
CA ILE A 64 5.46 -3.73 -2.82
C ILE A 64 6.50 -3.66 -3.94
N ARG A 65 7.21 -4.76 -4.22
CA ARG A 65 8.16 -4.80 -5.34
C ARG A 65 7.44 -4.78 -6.68
N THR A 66 6.34 -5.53 -6.80
CA THR A 66 5.49 -5.51 -8.00
C THR A 66 4.99 -4.10 -8.31
N TYR A 67 4.51 -3.35 -7.31
CA TYR A 67 4.06 -1.98 -7.53
C TYR A 67 5.20 -1.01 -7.83
N ALA A 68 6.37 -1.19 -7.21
CA ALA A 68 7.55 -0.38 -7.52
C ALA A 68 8.04 -0.57 -8.96
N ASP A 69 8.05 -1.81 -9.44
CA ASP A 69 8.37 -2.13 -10.84
C ASP A 69 7.34 -1.50 -11.80
N ALA A 70 6.05 -1.64 -11.50
CA ALA A 70 4.98 -1.05 -12.30
C ALA A 70 5.05 0.49 -12.34
N ILE A 71 5.37 1.15 -11.22
CA ILE A 71 5.60 2.60 -11.17
C ILE A 71 6.78 2.98 -12.06
N ALA A 72 7.91 2.29 -11.93
CA ALA A 72 9.12 2.59 -12.70
C ALA A 72 8.93 2.38 -14.21
N ASN A 73 8.05 1.46 -14.60
CA ASN A 73 7.70 1.19 -15.99
C ASN A 73 6.58 2.09 -16.53
N GLY A 74 5.92 2.89 -15.68
CA GLY A 74 4.75 3.69 -16.07
C GLY A 74 3.50 2.85 -16.35
N GLU A 75 3.38 1.68 -15.74
CA GLU A 75 2.28 0.71 -15.94
C GLU A 75 1.07 0.98 -15.01
N ILE A 76 1.14 2.00 -14.16
CA ILE A 76 0.04 2.40 -13.28
C ILE A 76 -0.91 3.31 -14.04
N GLU A 77 -2.04 2.76 -14.48
CA GLU A 77 -3.16 3.56 -14.98
C GLU A 77 -3.77 4.34 -13.81
N THR A 78 -3.45 5.63 -13.71
CA THR A 78 -4.19 6.53 -12.83
C THR A 78 -5.42 6.97 -13.58
N ASP A 79 -6.63 6.64 -13.10
CA ASP A 79 -7.87 7.22 -13.62
C ASP A 79 -7.74 8.75 -13.55
N GLU A 80 -7.49 9.38 -14.69
CA GLU A 80 -7.66 10.82 -14.89
C GLU A 80 -9.13 11.04 -15.24
N GLY A 81 -9.90 11.47 -14.23
CA GLY A 81 -11.27 11.95 -14.36
C GLY A 81 -11.56 13.04 -13.34
#